data_AF-A0A511V9Q0-F1
#
_entry.id   AF-A0A511V9Q0-F1
#
_cell.length_a   1.000
_cell.length_b   1.000
_cell.length_c   1.000
_cell.angle_alpha   90.00
_cell.angle_beta   90.00
_cell.angle_gamma   90.00
#
_symmetry.space_group_name_H-M   'P 1'
#
loop_
_entity.id
_entity.type
_entity.pdbx_description
1 polymer ?
#
loop_
_entity_poly.entity_id
_entity_poly.type
_entity_poly.pdbx_seq_one_letter_code
_entity_poly.pdbx_strand_id
1 'polypeptide(L)'
;MKRTIAFVLVLLTSLFSLTPIGLADSPVTSTPFSEAYQDIDLVRYAAEQGTMDKKLAAYLASVKNPIDVKASIINALSWNTEGKTNADIYASLIYKKPVKSLDTTMLSGEELFVVGYLLLMDDYFHPLKALPYLEKARQKKPNSFTIAIIHAIARAQQGFNCDVQKNIDNIMHNPKLTRELRQDAIKIITDYLDLYKSDICEEKPTIPPPVTVTATLKNNAVQLTWTHSQRQDKLDGYYVYRQQSGEESTKIPLTDFPILKNTYTDANIENGATYTYTVQAIYSDGMKTPMSKPVSIRAGTSEKTKTIILQIGNKYMTVNGAKKEIDPGRSTVPVTRNGRTLLPIRALIEEMGGEVEWDAHQEKISIYARGTRIELWLNEKTIMVNGLRHTIDVPPQLIKTRTMVPLRFITEQLDCDVEWDGKTQKVTIHLAP
;
A
#
# COMPACT_ATOMS: atom_id res chain seq x y z
N MET A 1 56.76 12.84 -63.82
CA MET A 1 56.38 13.83 -62.80
C MET A 1 55.02 13.44 -62.24
N LYS A 2 54.87 13.54 -60.91
CA LYS A 2 53.70 13.22 -60.06
C LYS A 2 53.61 11.78 -59.53
N ARG A 3 53.81 11.72 -58.22
CA ARG A 3 53.87 10.59 -57.30
C ARG A 3 52.47 10.27 -56.80
N THR A 4 52.15 8.99 -56.73
CA THR A 4 51.02 8.41 -56.01
C THR A 4 51.34 8.40 -54.52
N ILE A 5 50.55 9.07 -53.69
CA ILE A 5 50.63 8.98 -52.22
C ILE A 5 49.21 8.71 -51.71
N ALA A 6 49.05 7.52 -51.11
CA ALA A 6 47.88 7.12 -50.35
C ALA A 6 47.80 7.95 -49.06
N PHE A 7 46.63 8.50 -48.75
CA PHE A 7 46.36 9.14 -47.47
C PHE A 7 45.55 8.19 -46.58
N VAL A 8 46.15 7.88 -45.43
CA VAL A 8 45.60 7.10 -44.32
C VAL A 8 44.49 7.92 -43.65
N LEU A 9 43.32 7.30 -43.47
CA LEU A 9 42.19 7.83 -42.72
C LEU A 9 42.52 7.73 -41.21
N VAL A 10 42.84 8.87 -40.58
CA VAL A 10 42.96 8.96 -39.11
C VAL A 10 41.59 9.37 -38.56
N LEU A 11 40.97 8.43 -37.83
CA LEU A 11 39.73 8.62 -37.09
C LEU A 11 40.03 9.52 -35.87
N LEU A 12 39.63 10.80 -35.93
CA LEU A 12 39.65 11.69 -34.76
C LEU A 12 38.23 11.76 -34.19
N THR A 13 37.99 11.02 -33.12
CA THR A 13 36.77 11.12 -32.31
C THR A 13 36.83 12.40 -31.47
N SER A 14 36.31 13.51 -32.01
CA SER A 14 35.95 14.65 -31.17
C SER A 14 34.61 14.36 -30.50
N LEU A 15 34.63 14.07 -29.20
CA LEU A 15 33.45 14.20 -28.35
C LEU A 15 32.98 15.67 -28.40
N PHE A 16 32.08 15.99 -29.32
CA PHE A 16 31.13 17.07 -29.08
C PHE A 16 30.18 16.56 -28.02
N SER A 17 30.30 17.10 -26.81
CA SER A 17 29.19 17.10 -25.85
C SER A 17 28.02 17.81 -26.53
N LEU A 18 27.14 17.04 -27.16
CA LEU A 18 25.81 17.48 -27.54
C LEU A 18 25.14 17.93 -26.24
N THR A 19 25.09 19.24 -26.02
CA THR A 19 24.05 19.84 -25.19
C THR A 19 22.71 19.24 -25.63
N PRO A 20 21.85 18.79 -24.70
CA PRO A 20 20.56 18.27 -25.10
C PRO A 20 19.84 19.40 -25.85
N ILE A 21 19.55 19.17 -27.13
CA ILE A 21 18.63 20.01 -27.90
C ILE A 21 17.32 19.93 -27.11
N GLY A 22 16.94 21.05 -26.50
CA GLY A 22 15.66 21.14 -25.81
C GLY A 22 14.55 20.73 -26.77
N LEU A 23 13.76 19.73 -26.39
CA LEU A 23 12.53 19.35 -27.08
C LEU A 23 11.59 20.56 -27.07
N ALA A 24 11.61 21.34 -28.14
CA ALA A 24 10.76 22.51 -28.34
C ALA A 24 9.63 22.19 -29.34
N ASP A 25 9.02 21.02 -29.21
CA ASP A 25 7.83 20.66 -29.98
C ASP A 25 6.59 21.28 -29.32
N SER A 26 5.86 22.07 -30.10
CA SER A 26 4.67 22.80 -29.64
C SER A 26 3.44 21.89 -29.67
N PRO A 27 2.70 21.73 -28.55
CA PRO A 27 1.45 20.97 -28.54
C PRO A 27 0.39 21.47 -29.53
N VAL A 28 0.43 22.75 -29.90
CA VAL A 28 -0.52 23.34 -30.86
C VAL A 28 -0.22 22.88 -32.28
N THR A 29 1.06 22.82 -32.64
CA THR A 29 1.50 22.59 -34.02
C THR A 29 1.90 21.14 -34.30
N SER A 30 2.19 20.37 -33.25
CA SER A 30 2.58 18.96 -33.33
C SER A 30 1.41 17.99 -33.19
N THR A 31 0.18 18.52 -33.17
CA THR A 31 -1.07 17.75 -33.25
C THR A 31 -1.81 18.03 -34.57
N PRO A 32 -1.40 17.44 -35.70
CA PRO A 32 -2.01 17.68 -37.02
C PRO A 32 -3.34 16.90 -37.17
N PHE A 33 -4.29 17.10 -36.26
CA PHE A 33 -5.53 16.31 -36.23
C PHE A 33 -6.45 16.52 -37.44
N SER A 34 -6.18 17.52 -38.29
CA SER A 34 -6.82 17.71 -39.60
C SER A 34 -6.59 16.55 -40.57
N GLU A 35 -5.57 15.72 -40.35
CA GLU A 35 -5.33 14.47 -41.09
C GLU A 35 -6.52 13.50 -41.00
N ALA A 36 -7.30 13.54 -39.92
CA ALA A 36 -8.50 12.73 -39.75
C ALA A 36 -9.73 13.26 -40.53
N TYR A 37 -9.60 14.35 -41.27
CA TYR A 37 -10.68 15.02 -42.02
C TYR A 37 -10.36 15.20 -43.52
N GLN A 38 -9.41 14.44 -44.06
CA GLN A 38 -8.99 14.56 -45.46
C GLN A 38 -10.07 14.14 -46.48
N ASP A 39 -11.13 13.48 -46.03
CA ASP A 39 -12.35 13.22 -46.81
C ASP A 39 -13.18 14.49 -47.08
N ILE A 40 -12.92 15.58 -46.36
CA ILE A 40 -13.59 16.87 -46.56
C ILE A 40 -12.77 17.73 -47.50
N ASP A 41 -13.30 18.00 -48.71
CA ASP A 41 -12.66 18.81 -49.75
C ASP A 41 -12.15 20.16 -49.24
N LEU A 42 -12.89 20.80 -48.33
CA LEU A 42 -12.53 22.10 -47.79
C LEU A 42 -11.31 22.03 -46.84
N VAL A 43 -11.10 20.91 -46.14
CA VAL A 43 -9.93 20.70 -45.28
C VAL A 43 -8.69 20.49 -46.14
N ARG A 44 -8.78 19.67 -47.19
CA ARG A 44 -7.70 19.51 -48.19
C ARG A 44 -7.34 20.84 -48.84
N TYR A 45 -8.35 21.58 -49.28
CA TYR A 45 -8.18 22.92 -49.84
C TYR A 45 -7.46 23.85 -48.86
N ALA A 46 -7.81 23.85 -47.57
CA ALA A 46 -7.13 24.67 -46.56
C ALA A 46 -5.65 24.30 -46.41
N ALA A 47 -5.32 22.99 -46.43
CA ALA A 47 -3.95 22.51 -46.36
C ALA A 47 -3.12 22.93 -47.59
N GLU A 48 -3.70 22.86 -48.79
CA GLU A 48 -3.06 23.28 -50.04
C GLU A 48 -2.87 24.81 -50.12
N GLN A 49 -3.87 25.60 -49.69
CA GLN A 49 -3.79 27.06 -49.74
C GLN A 49 -2.85 27.64 -48.68
N GLY A 50 -2.79 27.02 -47.48
CA GLY A 50 -1.95 27.47 -46.36
C GLY A 50 -2.27 28.86 -45.80
N THR A 51 -3.25 29.56 -46.36
CA THR A 51 -3.63 30.94 -46.03
C THR A 51 -5.15 31.14 -46.15
N MET A 52 -5.70 32.03 -45.33
CA MET A 52 -7.12 32.34 -45.28
C MET A 52 -7.60 33.06 -46.55
N ASP A 53 -8.75 32.65 -47.07
CA ASP A 53 -9.42 33.30 -48.21
C ASP A 53 -10.93 33.50 -47.98
N LYS A 54 -11.64 34.02 -48.98
CA LYS A 54 -13.09 34.25 -48.92
C LYS A 54 -13.90 32.96 -48.73
N LYS A 55 -13.47 31.85 -49.32
CA LYS A 55 -14.18 30.56 -49.30
C LYS A 55 -14.09 29.94 -47.91
N LEU A 56 -12.88 29.89 -47.35
CA LEU A 56 -12.60 29.40 -46.01
C LEU A 56 -13.27 30.28 -44.94
N ALA A 57 -13.14 31.60 -45.06
CA ALA A 57 -13.75 32.53 -44.11
C ALA A 57 -15.28 32.41 -44.07
N ALA A 58 -15.94 32.28 -45.23
CA ALA A 58 -17.39 32.10 -45.30
C ALA A 58 -17.85 30.80 -44.60
N TYR A 59 -17.07 29.72 -44.74
CA TYR A 59 -17.37 28.47 -44.05
C TYR A 59 -17.18 28.59 -42.53
N LEU A 60 -16.08 29.20 -42.08
CA LEU A 60 -15.79 29.37 -40.66
C LEU A 60 -16.82 30.28 -39.95
N ALA A 61 -17.33 31.30 -40.65
CA ALA A 61 -18.31 32.24 -40.12
C ALA A 61 -19.74 31.66 -39.95
N SER A 62 -20.08 30.60 -40.67
CA SER A 62 -21.42 30.01 -40.60
C SER A 62 -21.61 29.23 -39.30
N VAL A 63 -22.53 29.67 -38.44
CA VAL A 63 -22.92 28.97 -37.19
C VAL A 63 -23.58 27.62 -37.41
N LYS A 64 -23.96 27.28 -38.66
CA LYS A 64 -24.53 25.97 -39.00
C LYS A 64 -23.47 24.89 -39.22
N ASN A 65 -22.22 25.30 -39.43
CA ASN A 65 -21.16 24.37 -39.79
C ASN A 65 -20.57 23.71 -38.54
N PRO A 66 -20.27 22.39 -38.57
CA PRO A 66 -19.75 21.66 -37.41
C PRO A 66 -18.44 22.25 -36.88
N ILE A 67 -18.33 22.38 -35.55
CA ILE A 67 -17.22 23.06 -34.90
C ILE A 67 -15.90 22.28 -35.01
N ASP A 68 -15.97 20.95 -35.04
CA ASP A 68 -14.86 20.03 -35.29
C ASP A 68 -14.30 20.20 -36.71
N VAL A 69 -15.18 20.36 -37.71
CA VAL A 69 -14.74 20.65 -39.09
C VAL A 69 -14.12 22.04 -39.18
N LYS A 70 -14.69 23.06 -38.51
CA LYS A 70 -14.06 24.39 -38.41
C LYS A 70 -12.67 24.32 -37.79
N ALA A 71 -12.51 23.56 -36.70
CA ALA A 71 -11.23 23.33 -36.05
C ALA A 71 -10.24 22.63 -36.99
N SER A 72 -10.67 21.61 -37.72
CA SER A 72 -9.82 20.89 -38.69
C SER A 72 -9.35 21.79 -39.83
N ILE A 73 -10.18 22.71 -40.33
CA ILE A 73 -9.79 23.70 -41.35
C ILE A 73 -8.70 24.64 -40.81
N ILE A 74 -8.87 25.14 -39.58
CA ILE A 74 -7.90 26.04 -38.95
C ILE A 74 -6.57 25.31 -38.69
N ASN A 75 -6.63 24.05 -38.25
CA ASN A 75 -5.45 23.20 -38.10
C ASN A 75 -4.76 22.94 -39.45
N ALA A 76 -5.52 22.66 -40.51
CA ALA A 76 -5.02 22.40 -41.86
C ALA A 76 -4.36 23.61 -42.52
N LEU A 77 -4.83 24.84 -42.23
CA LEU A 77 -4.13 26.07 -42.63
C LEU A 77 -2.67 26.08 -42.16
N SER A 78 -2.33 25.28 -41.14
CA SER A 78 -0.99 25.08 -40.63
C SER A 78 -0.33 26.38 -40.15
N TRP A 79 0.94 26.29 -39.80
CA TRP A 79 1.73 27.35 -39.19
C TRP A 79 3.03 27.55 -39.98
N ASN A 80 3.80 28.57 -39.62
CA ASN A 80 5.16 28.80 -40.10
C ASN A 80 5.95 29.51 -38.99
N THR A 81 7.28 29.49 -39.07
CA THR A 81 8.16 30.09 -38.03
C THR A 81 8.12 31.62 -38.02
N GLU A 82 7.72 32.25 -39.13
CA GLU A 82 7.59 33.71 -39.26
C GLU A 82 6.24 34.24 -38.75
N GLY A 83 5.31 33.35 -38.42
CA GLY A 83 3.92 33.69 -38.09
C GLY A 83 3.03 33.89 -39.32
N LYS A 84 1.72 33.78 -39.10
CA LYS A 84 0.68 34.03 -40.11
C LYS A 84 -0.26 35.15 -39.67
N THR A 85 -1.18 35.52 -40.55
CA THR A 85 -2.17 36.61 -40.32
C THR A 85 -3.59 36.18 -40.67
N ASN A 86 -3.86 34.88 -40.64
CA ASN A 86 -5.15 34.31 -41.03
C ASN A 86 -6.30 34.85 -40.18
N ALA A 87 -6.07 35.16 -38.90
CA ALA A 87 -7.05 35.75 -38.00
C ALA A 87 -7.48 37.15 -38.46
N ASP A 88 -6.53 38.02 -38.83
CA ASP A 88 -6.82 39.37 -39.31
C ASP A 88 -7.43 39.37 -40.71
N ILE A 89 -7.02 38.43 -41.58
CA ILE A 89 -7.66 38.22 -42.89
C ILE A 89 -9.12 37.78 -42.69
N TYR A 90 -9.36 36.79 -41.82
CA TYR A 90 -10.71 36.33 -41.48
C TYR A 90 -11.58 37.47 -40.94
N ALA A 91 -11.07 38.23 -39.97
CA ALA A 91 -11.81 39.33 -39.37
C ALA A 91 -12.11 40.45 -40.39
N SER A 92 -11.17 40.76 -41.27
CA SER A 92 -11.37 41.73 -42.34
C SER A 92 -12.43 41.28 -43.35
N LEU A 93 -12.48 39.99 -43.68
CA LEU A 93 -13.45 39.43 -44.60
C LEU A 93 -14.88 39.41 -44.01
N ILE A 94 -15.01 39.01 -42.74
CA ILE A 94 -16.31 38.77 -42.08
C ILE A 94 -16.84 40.00 -41.36
N TYR A 95 -16.01 40.66 -40.55
CA TYR A 95 -16.41 41.78 -39.70
C TYR A 95 -16.03 43.16 -40.25
N LYS A 96 -15.30 43.19 -41.38
CA LYS A 96 -14.76 44.43 -42.00
C LYS A 96 -13.88 45.24 -41.03
N LYS A 97 -13.23 44.54 -40.11
CA LYS A 97 -12.45 45.11 -39.00
C LYS A 97 -11.28 44.18 -38.66
N PRO A 98 -10.13 44.71 -38.21
CA PRO A 98 -9.05 43.87 -37.67
C PRO A 98 -9.48 43.20 -36.36
N VAL A 99 -8.81 42.10 -35.98
CA VAL A 99 -9.17 41.31 -34.78
C VAL A 99 -9.19 42.18 -33.52
N LYS A 100 -8.21 43.08 -33.39
CA LYS A 100 -8.07 43.97 -32.22
C LYS A 100 -9.25 44.92 -31.97
N SER A 101 -10.11 45.16 -32.96
CA SER A 101 -11.27 46.05 -32.83
C SER A 101 -12.61 45.31 -32.78
N LEU A 102 -12.57 43.97 -32.66
CA LEU A 102 -13.76 43.16 -32.45
C LEU A 102 -14.27 43.31 -31.01
N ASP A 103 -15.56 43.56 -30.87
CA ASP A 103 -16.22 43.50 -29.57
C ASP A 103 -16.54 42.04 -29.22
N THR A 104 -15.65 41.43 -28.45
CA THR A 104 -15.76 40.04 -28.00
C THR A 104 -17.02 39.74 -27.17
N THR A 105 -17.72 40.74 -26.63
CA THR A 105 -18.96 40.51 -25.87
C THR A 105 -20.13 40.12 -26.79
N MET A 106 -20.12 40.67 -28.01
CA MET A 106 -21.15 40.50 -29.03
C MET A 106 -20.97 39.23 -29.87
N LEU A 107 -19.76 38.64 -29.88
CA LEU A 107 -19.47 37.42 -30.63
C LEU A 107 -20.05 36.17 -29.94
N SER A 108 -20.57 35.24 -30.73
CA SER A 108 -21.00 33.92 -30.24
C SER A 108 -19.82 33.06 -29.78
N GLY A 109 -20.10 31.96 -29.06
CA GLY A 109 -19.04 31.04 -28.62
C GLY A 109 -18.24 30.43 -29.77
N GLU A 110 -18.86 30.18 -30.93
CA GLU A 110 -18.19 29.63 -32.10
C GLU A 110 -17.33 30.66 -32.82
N GLU A 111 -17.81 31.90 -32.94
CA GLU A 111 -17.03 33.00 -33.51
C GLU A 111 -15.79 33.31 -32.67
N LEU A 112 -15.96 33.33 -31.34
CA LEU A 112 -14.86 33.45 -30.39
C LEU A 112 -13.86 32.30 -30.54
N PHE A 113 -14.34 31.08 -30.71
CA PHE A 113 -13.48 29.92 -30.94
C PHE A 113 -12.67 30.06 -32.23
N VAL A 114 -13.32 30.41 -33.35
CA VAL A 114 -12.65 30.57 -34.65
C VAL A 114 -11.57 31.65 -34.58
N VAL A 115 -11.89 32.83 -34.05
CA VAL A 115 -10.93 33.93 -33.91
C VAL A 115 -9.79 33.52 -32.99
N GLY A 116 -10.11 32.93 -31.83
CA GLY A 116 -9.11 32.47 -30.87
C GLY A 116 -8.18 31.41 -31.44
N TYR A 117 -8.70 30.42 -32.16
CA TYR A 117 -7.87 29.34 -32.68
C TYR A 117 -7.01 29.81 -33.87
N LEU A 118 -7.53 30.70 -34.74
CA LEU A 118 -6.73 31.34 -35.78
C LEU A 118 -5.58 32.16 -35.19
N LEU A 119 -5.84 32.97 -34.15
CA LEU A 119 -4.78 33.72 -33.45
C LEU A 119 -3.71 32.80 -32.86
N LEU A 120 -4.12 31.64 -32.35
CA LEU A 120 -3.21 30.66 -31.78
C LEU A 120 -2.31 30.03 -32.86
N MET A 121 -2.87 29.70 -34.02
CA MET A 121 -2.12 29.14 -35.14
C MET A 121 -1.24 30.17 -35.85
N ASP A 122 -1.68 31.43 -35.88
CA ASP A 122 -0.92 32.56 -36.44
C ASP A 122 0.35 32.86 -35.63
N ASP A 123 0.30 32.73 -34.31
CA ASP A 123 1.40 33.07 -33.39
C ASP A 123 1.42 32.12 -32.17
N TYR A 124 1.75 30.85 -32.41
CA TYR A 124 1.75 29.81 -31.37
C TYR A 124 2.85 30.01 -30.30
N PHE A 125 3.86 30.85 -30.58
CA PHE A 125 4.85 31.28 -29.58
C PHE A 125 4.25 32.23 -28.54
N HIS A 126 3.12 32.91 -28.83
CA HIS A 126 2.45 33.85 -27.92
C HIS A 126 0.97 33.49 -27.71
N PRO A 127 0.66 32.32 -27.12
CA PRO A 127 -0.72 31.83 -26.94
C PRO A 127 -1.61 32.75 -26.08
N LEU A 128 -1.01 33.65 -25.28
CA LEU A 128 -1.72 34.64 -24.47
C LEU A 128 -2.61 35.59 -25.28
N LYS A 129 -2.33 35.80 -26.58
CA LYS A 129 -3.20 36.60 -27.46
C LYS A 129 -4.51 35.87 -27.79
N ALA A 130 -4.46 34.54 -27.89
CA ALA A 130 -5.58 33.69 -28.26
C ALA A 130 -6.45 33.27 -27.06
N LEU A 131 -5.82 33.00 -25.91
CA LEU A 131 -6.48 32.45 -24.72
C LEU A 131 -7.73 33.22 -24.23
N PRO A 132 -7.78 34.56 -24.24
CA PRO A 132 -9.00 35.29 -23.84
C PRO A 132 -10.22 34.98 -24.73
N TYR A 133 -10.00 34.72 -26.02
CA TYR A 133 -11.06 34.35 -26.95
C TYR A 133 -11.52 32.91 -26.69
N LEU A 134 -10.56 31.98 -26.54
CA LEU A 134 -10.83 30.57 -26.29
C LEU A 134 -11.51 30.34 -24.92
N GLU A 135 -11.15 31.09 -23.88
CA GLU A 135 -11.82 31.00 -22.58
C GLU A 135 -13.27 31.49 -22.65
N LYS A 136 -13.53 32.62 -23.34
CA LYS A 136 -14.91 33.10 -23.55
C LYS A 136 -15.72 32.14 -24.43
N ALA A 137 -15.09 31.52 -25.43
CA ALA A 137 -15.72 30.47 -26.22
C ALA A 137 -16.15 29.29 -25.35
N ARG A 138 -15.26 28.83 -24.45
CA ARG A 138 -15.54 27.76 -23.48
C ARG A 138 -16.68 28.13 -22.52
N GLN A 139 -16.73 29.38 -22.06
CA GLN A 139 -17.83 29.87 -21.21
C GLN A 139 -19.18 29.88 -21.94
N LYS A 140 -19.21 30.29 -23.22
CA LYS A 140 -20.44 30.34 -24.02
C LYS A 140 -20.87 28.98 -24.58
N LYS A 141 -19.95 28.01 -24.67
CA LYS A 141 -20.18 26.64 -25.17
C LYS A 141 -19.55 25.59 -24.23
N PRO A 142 -20.01 25.49 -22.97
CA PRO A 142 -19.34 24.68 -21.94
C PRO A 142 -19.36 23.17 -22.21
N ASN A 143 -20.27 22.69 -23.08
CA ASN A 143 -20.41 21.28 -23.40
C ASN A 143 -19.65 20.86 -24.67
N SER A 144 -18.96 21.78 -25.37
CA SER A 144 -18.22 21.41 -26.59
C SER A 144 -16.89 20.76 -26.24
N PHE A 145 -16.71 19.50 -26.63
CA PHE A 145 -15.43 18.81 -26.46
C PHE A 145 -14.33 19.47 -27.30
N THR A 146 -14.62 19.84 -28.55
CA THR A 146 -13.66 20.46 -29.46
C THR A 146 -13.11 21.77 -28.90
N ILE A 147 -13.99 22.66 -28.40
CA ILE A 147 -13.56 23.92 -27.79
C ILE A 147 -12.73 23.66 -26.53
N ALA A 148 -13.16 22.70 -25.70
CA ALA A 148 -12.47 22.36 -24.47
C ALA A 148 -11.04 21.84 -24.72
N ILE A 149 -10.86 20.89 -25.64
CA ILE A 149 -9.55 20.27 -25.91
C ILE A 149 -8.59 21.23 -26.59
N ILE A 150 -9.04 22.02 -27.57
CA ILE A 150 -8.18 23.03 -28.24
C ILE A 150 -7.74 24.11 -27.26
N HIS A 151 -8.63 24.55 -26.37
CA HIS A 151 -8.26 25.47 -25.30
C HIS A 151 -7.26 24.84 -24.30
N ALA A 152 -7.37 23.55 -24.01
CA ALA A 152 -6.39 22.85 -23.17
C ALA A 152 -5.02 22.75 -23.84
N ILE A 153 -4.97 22.45 -25.15
CA ILE A 153 -3.73 22.46 -25.96
C ILE A 153 -3.11 23.87 -25.98
N ALA A 154 -3.94 24.92 -26.13
CA ALA A 154 -3.47 26.31 -26.07
C ALA A 154 -2.83 26.67 -24.72
N ARG A 155 -3.34 26.10 -23.61
CA ARG A 155 -2.71 26.25 -22.28
C ARG A 155 -1.44 25.43 -22.15
N ALA A 156 -1.42 24.21 -22.69
CA ALA A 156 -0.22 23.36 -22.71
C ALA A 156 0.95 24.05 -23.44
N GLN A 157 0.67 24.88 -24.44
CA GLN A 157 1.66 25.71 -25.12
C GLN A 157 2.40 26.69 -24.17
N GLN A 158 1.78 27.11 -23.07
CA GLN A 158 2.42 27.96 -22.06
C GLN A 158 3.34 27.19 -21.12
N GLY A 159 3.23 25.87 -21.12
CA GLY A 159 3.92 24.97 -20.20
C GLY A 159 3.02 23.78 -19.89
N PHE A 160 3.57 22.57 -20.06
CA PHE A 160 2.88 21.34 -19.72
C PHE A 160 3.17 21.00 -18.24
N ASN A 161 2.22 21.31 -17.36
CA ASN A 161 2.32 21.04 -15.92
C ASN A 161 1.15 20.15 -15.45
N CYS A 162 1.14 19.76 -14.17
CA CYS A 162 0.13 18.83 -13.69
C CYS A 162 -1.31 19.37 -13.75
N ASP A 163 -1.52 20.68 -13.59
CA ASP A 163 -2.85 21.27 -13.72
C ASP A 163 -3.37 21.18 -15.17
N VAL A 164 -2.47 21.36 -16.14
CA VAL A 164 -2.78 21.17 -17.57
C VAL A 164 -3.11 19.70 -17.84
N GLN A 165 -2.30 18.76 -17.36
CA GLN A 165 -2.54 17.32 -17.53
C GLN A 165 -3.87 16.90 -16.90
N LYS A 166 -4.13 17.27 -15.64
CA LYS A 166 -5.42 17.00 -14.97
C LYS A 166 -6.61 17.58 -15.71
N ASN A 167 -6.47 18.80 -16.26
CA ASN A 167 -7.53 19.42 -17.05
C ASN A 167 -7.79 18.64 -18.34
N ILE A 168 -6.75 18.23 -19.07
CA ILE A 168 -6.87 17.38 -20.25
C ILE A 168 -7.56 16.06 -19.88
N ASP A 169 -7.10 15.38 -18.83
CA ASP A 169 -7.69 14.11 -18.38
C ASP A 169 -9.17 14.28 -18.00
N ASN A 170 -9.52 15.36 -17.31
CA ASN A 170 -10.91 15.70 -16.99
C ASN A 170 -11.75 15.90 -18.25
N ILE A 171 -11.25 16.64 -19.26
CA ILE A 171 -11.94 16.82 -20.54
C ILE A 171 -12.12 15.47 -21.25
N MET A 172 -11.07 14.65 -21.29
CA MET A 172 -11.05 13.35 -21.96
C MET A 172 -12.06 12.36 -21.37
N HIS A 173 -12.32 12.41 -20.06
CA HIS A 173 -13.24 11.50 -19.37
C HIS A 173 -14.60 12.11 -19.03
N ASN A 174 -14.85 13.39 -19.32
CA ASN A 174 -16.11 14.03 -18.97
C ASN A 174 -17.26 13.53 -19.88
N PRO A 175 -18.29 12.85 -19.31
CA PRO A 175 -19.41 12.34 -20.09
C PRO A 175 -20.42 13.43 -20.49
N LYS A 176 -20.32 14.65 -19.93
CA LYS A 176 -21.20 15.78 -20.23
C LYS A 176 -20.80 16.55 -21.49
N LEU A 177 -19.59 16.32 -22.00
CA LEU A 177 -19.12 16.97 -23.22
C LEU A 177 -19.64 16.24 -24.46
N THR A 178 -20.20 17.01 -25.40
CA THR A 178 -20.57 16.53 -26.74
C THR A 178 -19.31 16.19 -27.51
N ARG A 179 -19.17 14.92 -27.91
CA ARG A 179 -18.02 14.40 -28.68
C ARG A 179 -18.16 14.75 -30.16
N GLU A 180 -17.85 16.01 -30.47
CA GLU A 180 -17.90 16.55 -31.84
C GLU A 180 -16.67 16.12 -32.66
N LEU A 181 -15.48 16.07 -32.05
CA LEU A 181 -14.25 15.68 -32.73
C LEU A 181 -14.23 14.18 -33.07
N ARG A 182 -13.83 13.84 -34.30
CA ARG A 182 -13.63 12.44 -34.74
C ARG A 182 -12.66 11.69 -33.85
N GLN A 183 -12.89 10.39 -33.68
CA GLN A 183 -12.05 9.55 -32.82
C GLN A 183 -10.58 9.51 -33.28
N ASP A 184 -10.32 9.45 -34.59
CA ASP A 184 -8.95 9.48 -35.11
C ASP A 184 -8.25 10.81 -34.83
N ALA A 185 -8.98 11.93 -34.88
CA ALA A 185 -8.47 13.25 -34.49
C ALA A 185 -8.17 13.34 -33.00
N ILE A 186 -9.06 12.77 -32.16
CA ILE A 186 -8.82 12.65 -30.72
C ILE A 186 -7.55 11.84 -30.47
N LYS A 187 -7.38 10.72 -31.18
CA LYS A 187 -6.22 9.85 -31.06
C LYS A 187 -4.91 10.58 -31.41
N ILE A 188 -4.87 11.33 -32.52
CA ILE A 188 -3.70 12.14 -32.90
C ILE A 188 -3.32 13.12 -31.77
N ILE A 189 -4.31 13.78 -31.18
CA ILE A 189 -4.08 14.70 -30.06
C ILE A 189 -3.55 13.95 -28.83
N THR A 190 -4.18 12.85 -28.44
CA THR A 190 -3.81 12.12 -27.22
C THR A 190 -2.45 11.45 -27.35
N ASP A 191 -2.13 10.85 -28.50
CA ASP A 191 -0.83 10.20 -28.73
C ASP A 191 0.33 11.18 -28.50
N TYR A 192 0.17 12.43 -28.93
CA TYR A 192 1.15 13.48 -28.69
C TYR A 192 1.20 13.89 -27.21
N LEU A 193 0.05 14.17 -26.60
CA LEU A 193 -0.01 14.62 -25.20
C LEU A 193 0.50 13.55 -24.23
N ASP A 194 0.38 12.26 -24.58
CA ASP A 194 0.89 11.13 -23.82
C ASP A 194 2.41 11.13 -23.69
N LEU A 195 3.14 11.71 -24.67
CA LEU A 195 4.60 11.89 -24.61
C LEU A 195 5.03 12.77 -23.43
N TYR A 196 4.12 13.61 -22.92
CA TYR A 196 4.37 14.54 -21.82
C TYR A 196 3.78 14.07 -20.48
N LYS A 197 3.13 12.89 -20.44
CA LYS A 197 2.47 12.39 -19.22
C LYS A 197 3.42 11.81 -18.17
N SER A 198 4.70 11.59 -18.48
CA SER A 198 5.65 10.96 -17.55
C SER A 198 6.00 11.86 -16.37
N ASP A 199 5.74 11.36 -15.16
CA ASP A 199 6.17 11.83 -13.83
C ASP A 199 5.72 13.23 -13.36
N ILE A 200 5.09 14.05 -14.20
CA ILE A 200 4.66 15.42 -13.85
C ILE A 200 3.52 15.44 -12.81
N CYS A 201 2.67 14.41 -12.79
CA CYS A 201 1.50 14.31 -11.93
C CYS A 201 1.56 13.21 -10.87
N GLU A 202 2.71 12.57 -10.64
CA GLU A 202 2.83 11.72 -9.45
C GLU A 202 2.62 12.61 -8.22
N GLU A 203 1.51 12.39 -7.51
CA GLU A 203 1.23 13.12 -6.28
C GLU A 203 2.42 12.91 -5.35
N LYS A 204 3.03 14.02 -4.90
CA LYS A 204 4.05 13.96 -3.86
C LYS A 204 3.49 13.11 -2.73
N PRO A 205 4.17 12.00 -2.37
CA PRO A 205 3.56 11.06 -1.47
C PRO A 205 3.21 11.74 -0.15
N THR A 206 1.93 11.73 0.21
CA THR A 206 1.47 12.33 1.46
C THR A 206 1.90 11.46 2.62
N ILE A 207 2.41 12.08 3.69
CA ILE A 207 2.84 11.36 4.89
C ILE A 207 1.63 10.56 5.41
N PRO A 208 1.68 9.22 5.45
CA PRO A 208 0.50 8.43 5.81
C PRO A 208 0.18 8.58 7.30
N PRO A 209 -1.10 8.50 7.71
CA PRO A 209 -1.48 8.73 9.10
C PRO A 209 -0.87 7.68 10.05
N PRO A 210 -0.66 8.01 11.34
CA PRO A 210 -0.12 7.08 12.32
C PRO A 210 -1.09 5.93 12.59
N VAL A 211 -0.54 4.72 12.82
CA VAL A 211 -1.34 3.57 13.27
C VAL A 211 -1.78 3.73 14.72
N THR A 212 -2.85 3.04 15.11
CA THR A 212 -3.28 2.97 16.51
C THR A 212 -2.76 1.70 17.14
N VAL A 213 -2.04 1.80 18.25
CA VAL A 213 -1.43 0.68 18.96
C VAL A 213 -2.13 0.43 20.30
N THR A 214 -2.24 -0.84 20.67
CA THR A 214 -2.67 -1.31 22.00
C THR A 214 -1.66 -2.30 22.57
N ALA A 215 -1.55 -2.34 23.90
CA ALA A 215 -0.65 -3.23 24.63
C ALA A 215 -1.42 -4.02 25.69
N THR A 216 -1.13 -5.31 25.81
CA THR A 216 -1.66 -6.20 26.85
C THR A 216 -0.54 -7.07 27.44
N LEU A 217 -0.69 -7.50 28.69
CA LEU A 217 0.22 -8.47 29.29
C LEU A 217 -0.29 -9.89 29.06
N LYS A 218 0.59 -10.78 28.59
CA LYS A 218 0.30 -12.21 28.42
C LYS A 218 1.56 -13.02 28.67
N ASN A 219 1.49 -14.05 29.51
CA ASN A 219 2.60 -14.99 29.78
C ASN A 219 3.94 -14.31 30.09
N ASN A 220 3.94 -13.29 30.96
CA ASN A 220 5.14 -12.52 31.31
C ASN A 220 5.82 -11.80 30.11
N ALA A 221 5.05 -11.47 29.08
CA ALA A 221 5.45 -10.67 27.93
C ALA A 221 4.41 -9.57 27.66
N VAL A 222 4.83 -8.50 26.98
CA VAL A 222 3.90 -7.49 26.45
C VAL A 222 3.53 -7.86 25.03
N GLN A 223 2.25 -8.17 24.80
CA GLN A 223 1.70 -8.34 23.47
C GLN A 223 1.18 -7.00 22.94
N LEU A 224 1.69 -6.59 21.80
CA LEU A 224 1.27 -5.40 21.06
C LEU A 224 0.41 -5.81 19.87
N THR A 225 -0.62 -5.01 19.60
CA THR A 225 -1.43 -5.10 18.36
C THR A 225 -1.69 -3.68 17.84
N TRP A 226 -1.85 -3.54 16.52
CA TRP A 226 -2.16 -2.24 15.92
C TRP A 226 -3.06 -2.34 14.69
N THR A 227 -3.65 -1.20 14.30
CA THR A 227 -4.46 -1.09 13.09
C THR A 227 -3.59 -1.21 11.84
N HIS A 228 -4.14 -1.75 10.75
CA HIS A 228 -3.46 -1.74 9.45
C HIS A 228 -3.17 -0.32 8.99
N SER A 229 -1.98 -0.09 8.45
CA SER A 229 -1.64 1.19 7.82
C SER A 229 -2.36 1.36 6.47
N GLN A 230 -2.45 2.60 5.98
CA GLN A 230 -2.88 2.84 4.60
C GLN A 230 -1.79 2.38 3.62
N ARG A 231 -2.11 2.22 2.32
CA ARG A 231 -1.18 1.79 1.26
C ARG A 231 -0.58 0.39 1.50
N GLN A 232 -1.44 -0.60 1.73
CA GLN A 232 -1.02 -1.99 1.99
C GLN A 232 -0.20 -2.61 0.84
N ASP A 233 -0.39 -2.13 -0.39
CA ASP A 233 0.33 -2.54 -1.60
C ASP A 233 1.83 -2.16 -1.60
N LYS A 234 2.22 -1.16 -0.80
CA LYS A 234 3.59 -0.64 -0.70
C LYS A 234 4.19 -0.80 0.70
N LEU A 235 3.50 -1.51 1.60
CA LEU A 235 3.90 -1.63 2.99
C LEU A 235 5.05 -2.64 3.14
N ASP A 236 6.21 -2.16 3.57
CA ASP A 236 7.36 -3.01 3.90
C ASP A 236 7.25 -3.61 5.30
N GLY A 237 6.49 -2.98 6.19
CA GLY A 237 6.18 -3.50 7.53
C GLY A 237 6.09 -2.41 8.59
N TYR A 238 6.31 -2.80 9.85
CA TYR A 238 6.23 -1.91 11.00
C TYR A 238 7.48 -1.98 11.87
N TYR A 239 7.90 -0.84 12.38
CA TYR A 239 8.87 -0.76 13.47
C TYR A 239 8.17 -0.48 14.79
N VAL A 240 8.56 -1.22 15.82
CA VAL A 240 8.12 -1.02 17.20
C VAL A 240 9.26 -0.40 17.98
N TYR A 241 8.98 0.68 18.70
CA TYR A 241 9.91 1.37 19.57
C TYR A 241 9.46 1.18 21.02
N ARG A 242 10.43 1.05 21.93
CA ARG A 242 10.19 0.86 23.36
C ARG A 242 11.02 1.86 24.15
N GLN A 243 10.44 2.38 25.23
CA GLN A 243 11.14 3.12 26.26
C GLN A 243 10.76 2.58 27.63
N GLN A 244 11.77 2.25 28.44
CA GLN A 244 11.59 1.89 29.85
C GLN A 244 11.57 3.17 30.71
N SER A 245 10.70 3.22 31.72
CA SER A 245 10.62 4.34 32.66
C SER A 245 11.94 4.53 33.40
N GLY A 246 12.48 5.74 33.36
CA GLY A 246 13.79 6.07 33.94
C GLY A 246 14.96 6.00 32.95
N GLU A 247 14.74 5.51 31.72
CA GLU A 247 15.76 5.49 30.66
C GLU A 247 15.52 6.56 29.60
N GLU A 248 16.62 7.01 28.98
CA GLU A 248 16.57 7.87 27.79
C GLU A 248 16.09 7.09 26.56
N SER A 249 15.34 7.76 25.68
CA SER A 249 14.86 7.15 24.44
C SER A 249 16.01 6.95 23.45
N THR A 250 16.28 5.72 23.06
CA THR A 250 17.32 5.39 22.06
C THR A 250 16.88 5.67 20.62
N LYS A 251 15.57 5.84 20.36
CA LYS A 251 14.96 5.93 19.02
C LYS A 251 15.34 4.77 18.07
N ILE A 252 15.83 3.66 18.62
CA ILE A 252 16.16 2.43 17.89
C ILE A 252 14.96 1.49 18.02
N PRO A 253 14.49 0.86 16.93
CA PRO A 253 13.42 -0.13 17.00
C PRO A 253 13.86 -1.40 17.73
N LEU A 254 12.90 -2.15 18.28
CA LEU A 254 13.17 -3.42 18.98
C LEU A 254 13.72 -4.52 18.06
N THR A 255 13.44 -4.42 16.75
CA THR A 255 13.91 -5.35 15.72
C THR A 255 14.72 -4.61 14.68
N ASP A 256 15.75 -5.26 14.15
CA ASP A 256 16.56 -4.79 13.02
C ASP A 256 15.88 -5.00 11.66
N PHE A 257 14.75 -5.70 11.64
CA PHE A 257 13.88 -5.88 10.47
C PHE A 257 12.45 -5.38 10.72
N PRO A 258 11.69 -5.02 9.66
CA PRO A 258 10.29 -4.62 9.76
C PRO A 258 9.39 -5.81 10.08
N ILE A 259 8.43 -5.62 10.99
CA ILE A 259 7.46 -6.65 11.35
C ILE A 259 6.33 -6.64 10.31
N LEU A 260 6.04 -7.77 9.68
CA LEU A 260 5.02 -7.88 8.63
C LEU A 260 3.59 -8.05 9.17
N LYS A 261 3.46 -8.62 10.37
CA LYS A 261 2.17 -8.80 11.04
C LYS A 261 1.77 -7.51 11.76
N ASN A 262 0.49 -7.36 12.08
CA ASN A 262 -0.03 -6.27 12.91
C ASN A 262 0.04 -6.55 14.42
N THR A 263 1.00 -7.39 14.83
CA THR A 263 1.23 -7.78 16.22
C THR A 263 2.70 -8.09 16.46
N TYR A 264 3.14 -7.86 17.69
CA TYR A 264 4.48 -8.17 18.18
C TYR A 264 4.42 -8.55 19.66
N THR A 265 5.31 -9.43 20.11
CA THR A 265 5.41 -9.80 21.52
C THR A 265 6.79 -9.47 22.03
N ASP A 266 6.87 -8.52 22.97
CA ASP A 266 8.11 -8.23 23.70
C ASP A 266 8.20 -9.11 24.95
N ALA A 267 9.05 -10.14 24.88
CA ALA A 267 9.34 -11.03 25.99
C ALA A 267 10.47 -10.54 26.90
N ASN A 268 11.20 -9.48 26.52
CA ASN A 268 12.37 -8.98 27.23
C ASN A 268 11.97 -7.84 28.18
N ILE A 269 11.07 -8.13 29.10
CA ILE A 269 10.52 -7.17 30.07
C ILE A 269 10.96 -7.49 31.50
N GLU A 270 11.18 -6.44 32.29
CA GLU A 270 11.53 -6.50 33.70
C GLU A 270 10.28 -6.33 34.58
N ASN A 271 10.21 -7.12 35.65
CA ASN A 271 9.08 -7.09 36.58
C ASN A 271 8.91 -5.72 37.25
N GLY A 272 7.69 -5.19 37.24
CA GLY A 272 7.38 -3.90 37.86
C GLY A 272 7.89 -2.67 37.09
N ALA A 273 8.63 -2.86 35.99
CA ALA A 273 9.01 -1.77 35.10
C ALA A 273 7.81 -1.27 34.29
N THR A 274 7.80 0.02 33.98
CA THR A 274 6.80 0.60 33.08
C THR A 274 7.44 0.81 31.72
N TYR A 275 6.78 0.29 30.68
CA TYR A 275 7.20 0.42 29.29
C TYR A 275 6.23 1.30 28.51
N THR A 276 6.76 2.14 27.64
CA THR A 276 6.00 2.92 26.67
C THR A 276 6.39 2.48 25.27
N TYR A 277 5.39 2.16 24.44
CA TYR A 277 5.56 1.70 23.07
C TYR A 277 4.97 2.66 22.06
N THR A 278 5.65 2.81 20.92
CA THR A 278 5.12 3.46 19.72
C THR A 278 5.40 2.60 18.50
N VAL A 279 4.53 2.69 17.50
CA VAL A 279 4.64 1.94 16.25
C VAL A 279 4.66 2.89 15.06
N GLN A 280 5.49 2.59 14.07
CA GLN A 280 5.60 3.33 12.82
C GLN A 280 5.51 2.37 11.64
N ALA A 281 4.67 2.67 10.64
CA ALA A 281 4.66 1.91 9.39
C ALA A 281 5.75 2.45 8.45
N ILE A 282 6.39 1.55 7.71
CA ILE A 282 7.40 1.88 6.70
C ILE A 282 7.01 1.32 5.33
N TYR A 283 7.41 2.01 4.28
CA TYR A 283 6.99 1.71 2.91
C TYR A 283 8.18 1.52 1.97
N SER A 284 7.96 0.76 0.90
CA SER A 284 8.97 0.43 -0.13
C SER A 284 9.49 1.64 -0.88
N ASP A 285 8.78 2.77 -0.82
CA ASP A 285 9.19 4.06 -1.38
C ASP A 285 9.98 4.93 -0.38
N GLY A 286 10.37 4.37 0.76
CA GLY A 286 11.17 5.03 1.80
C GLY A 286 10.36 5.91 2.76
N MET A 287 9.06 6.08 2.54
CA MET A 287 8.21 6.83 3.47
C MET A 287 7.96 6.10 4.77
N LYS A 288 7.59 6.88 5.78
CA LYS A 288 7.16 6.39 7.09
C LYS A 288 5.95 7.17 7.59
N THR A 289 5.08 6.52 8.36
CA THR A 289 4.04 7.24 9.11
C THR A 289 4.69 8.13 10.19
N PRO A 290 4.00 9.10 10.79
CA PRO A 290 4.34 9.55 12.13
C PRO A 290 4.27 8.37 13.11
N MET A 291 4.95 8.49 14.24
CA MET A 291 4.80 7.53 15.33
C MET A 291 3.34 7.49 15.80
N SER A 292 2.85 6.31 16.17
CA SER A 292 1.58 6.17 16.87
C SER A 292 1.53 7.03 18.12
N LYS A 293 0.31 7.29 18.63
CA LYS A 293 0.20 7.71 20.03
C LYS A 293 0.87 6.66 20.92
N PRO A 294 1.64 7.06 21.94
CA PRO A 294 2.29 6.12 22.83
C PRO A 294 1.25 5.34 23.64
N VAL A 295 1.51 4.05 23.83
CA VAL A 295 0.78 3.21 24.79
C VAL A 295 1.74 2.80 25.91
N SER A 296 1.33 3.03 27.15
CA SER A 296 2.12 2.66 28.33
C SER A 296 1.49 1.48 29.04
N ILE A 297 2.33 0.55 29.49
CA ILE A 297 1.92 -0.61 30.27
C ILE A 297 2.97 -0.86 31.36
N ARG A 298 2.50 -1.12 32.58
CA ARG A 298 3.37 -1.54 33.68
C ARG A 298 3.45 -3.05 33.65
N ALA A 299 4.65 -3.60 33.45
CA ALA A 299 4.88 -5.03 33.59
C ALA A 299 4.42 -5.46 34.99
N GLY A 300 3.55 -6.46 35.02
CA GLY A 300 3.09 -7.04 36.29
C GLY A 300 4.29 -7.49 37.11
N THR A 301 4.18 -7.45 38.43
CA THR A 301 5.05 -8.27 39.26
C THR A 301 4.73 -9.72 38.89
N SER A 302 5.68 -10.47 38.29
CA SER A 302 5.53 -11.90 38.04
C SER A 302 4.71 -12.57 39.14
N GLU A 303 3.53 -13.08 38.78
CA GLU A 303 3.05 -14.25 39.48
C GLU A 303 4.08 -15.32 39.15
N LYS A 304 4.77 -15.80 40.19
CA LYS A 304 5.85 -16.77 40.05
C LYS A 304 5.31 -17.96 39.27
N THR A 305 5.87 -18.24 38.10
CA THR A 305 5.66 -19.52 37.43
C THR A 305 6.02 -20.62 38.41
N LYS A 306 5.04 -21.46 38.79
CA LYS A 306 5.32 -22.58 39.69
C LYS A 306 6.12 -23.60 38.88
N THR A 307 7.32 -23.95 39.35
CA THR A 307 8.17 -24.95 38.71
C THR A 307 8.21 -26.20 39.58
N ILE A 308 7.86 -27.35 39.00
CA ILE A 308 7.93 -28.65 39.67
C ILE A 308 8.96 -29.51 38.95
N ILE A 309 9.95 -30.03 39.69
CA ILE A 309 10.97 -30.93 39.14
C ILE A 309 10.85 -32.30 39.81
N LEU A 310 10.76 -33.33 38.98
CA LEU A 310 10.70 -34.74 39.36
C LEU A 310 11.90 -35.48 38.79
N GLN A 311 12.26 -36.60 39.39
CA GLN A 311 13.27 -37.51 38.86
C GLN A 311 12.80 -38.96 38.97
N ILE A 312 13.00 -39.75 37.91
CA ILE A 312 12.64 -41.17 37.91
C ILE A 312 13.36 -41.90 39.06
N GLY A 313 12.61 -42.72 39.80
CA GLY A 313 13.15 -43.47 40.95
C GLY A 313 13.40 -42.63 42.22
N ASN A 314 13.16 -41.32 42.20
CA ASN A 314 13.30 -40.47 43.37
C ASN A 314 11.93 -40.19 44.01
N LYS A 315 11.81 -40.43 45.33
CA LYS A 315 10.56 -40.17 46.09
C LYS A 315 10.33 -38.69 46.38
N TYR A 316 11.31 -37.84 46.10
CA TYR A 316 11.21 -36.39 46.29
C TYR A 316 11.07 -35.66 44.95
N MET A 317 10.28 -34.59 44.99
CA MET A 317 10.20 -33.55 43.98
C MET A 317 10.70 -32.22 44.56
N THR A 318 10.95 -31.23 43.70
CA THR A 318 11.11 -29.84 44.15
C THR A 318 10.00 -28.98 43.59
N VAL A 319 9.36 -28.18 44.44
CA VAL A 319 8.37 -27.17 44.06
C VAL A 319 8.99 -25.81 44.32
N ASN A 320 9.23 -25.02 43.28
CA ASN A 320 9.93 -23.74 43.36
C ASN A 320 11.26 -23.86 44.13
N GLY A 321 11.99 -24.96 43.91
CA GLY A 321 13.24 -25.29 44.60
C GLY A 321 13.08 -25.93 45.98
N ALA A 322 11.90 -25.86 46.62
CA ALA A 322 11.66 -26.50 47.91
C ALA A 322 11.42 -28.00 47.75
N LYS A 323 12.20 -28.82 48.47
CA LYS A 323 12.09 -30.29 48.44
C LYS A 323 10.82 -30.77 49.13
N LYS A 324 10.05 -31.63 48.47
CA LYS A 324 8.80 -32.23 48.98
C LYS A 324 8.72 -33.72 48.61
N GLU A 325 8.21 -34.56 49.49
CA GLU A 325 7.96 -35.98 49.16
C GLU A 325 6.71 -36.07 48.26
N ILE A 326 6.80 -36.84 47.17
CA ILE A 326 5.72 -36.98 46.17
C ILE A 326 4.50 -37.66 46.79
N ASP A 327 4.73 -38.62 47.67
CA ASP A 327 3.68 -39.38 48.33
C ASP A 327 4.06 -39.58 49.80
N PRO A 328 3.78 -38.58 50.66
CA PRO A 328 4.27 -38.52 52.03
C PRO A 328 4.08 -39.82 52.81
N GLY A 329 5.17 -40.38 53.32
CA GLY A 329 5.16 -41.61 54.14
C GLY A 329 4.91 -42.91 53.36
N ARG A 330 4.81 -42.86 52.03
CA ARG A 330 4.56 -44.04 51.18
C ARG A 330 5.78 -44.48 50.38
N SER A 331 6.82 -43.65 50.29
CA SER A 331 8.03 -43.92 49.49
C SER A 331 7.74 -44.26 48.03
N THR A 332 6.65 -43.72 47.46
CA THR A 332 6.30 -43.90 46.06
C THR A 332 7.21 -43.06 45.17
N VAL A 333 7.61 -43.61 44.02
CA VAL A 333 8.55 -42.97 43.08
C VAL A 333 7.95 -42.90 41.68
N PRO A 334 8.27 -41.88 40.87
CA PRO A 334 7.95 -41.88 39.45
C PRO A 334 8.67 -43.03 38.74
N VAL A 335 7.97 -43.67 37.79
CA VAL A 335 8.49 -44.80 37.03
C VAL A 335 8.27 -44.61 35.55
N THR A 336 9.07 -45.30 34.73
CA THR A 336 8.85 -45.36 33.28
C THR A 336 8.20 -46.69 32.89
N ARG A 337 7.14 -46.62 32.08
CA ARG A 337 6.47 -47.77 31.46
C ARG A 337 6.17 -47.45 30.00
N ASN A 338 6.60 -48.30 29.07
CA ASN A 338 6.40 -48.10 27.62
C ASN A 338 6.79 -46.69 27.14
N GLY A 339 7.90 -46.15 27.65
CA GLY A 339 8.37 -44.81 27.28
C GLY A 339 7.54 -43.64 27.82
N ARG A 340 6.67 -43.87 28.81
CA ARG A 340 5.91 -42.83 29.53
C ARG A 340 6.29 -42.79 31.00
N THR A 341 6.38 -41.57 31.53
CA THR A 341 6.55 -41.34 32.97
C THR A 341 5.21 -41.42 33.66
N LEU A 342 5.11 -42.30 34.65
CA LEU A 342 3.92 -42.49 35.48
C LEU A 342 4.25 -42.14 36.94
N LEU A 343 3.32 -41.48 37.62
CA LEU A 343 3.42 -41.13 39.03
C LEU A 343 2.03 -40.98 39.68
N PRO A 344 1.95 -40.89 41.02
CA PRO A 344 0.71 -40.54 41.70
C PRO A 344 0.36 -39.08 41.41
N ILE A 345 -0.63 -38.87 40.54
CA ILE A 345 -0.93 -37.56 39.96
C ILE A 345 -1.35 -36.51 40.98
N ARG A 346 -1.95 -36.93 42.10
CA ARG A 346 -2.39 -36.08 43.22
C ARG A 346 -1.30 -35.11 43.68
N ALA A 347 -0.05 -35.57 43.76
CA ALA A 347 1.09 -34.74 44.20
C ALA A 347 1.28 -33.49 43.33
N LEU A 348 0.97 -33.59 42.04
CA LEU A 348 1.06 -32.48 41.11
C LEU A 348 -0.21 -31.65 41.13
N ILE A 349 -1.38 -32.30 41.10
CA ILE A 349 -2.67 -31.61 41.04
C ILE A 349 -2.90 -30.71 42.25
N GLU A 350 -2.54 -31.17 43.45
CA GLU A 350 -2.62 -30.34 44.68
C GLU A 350 -1.68 -29.13 44.59
N GLU A 351 -0.51 -29.25 43.96
CA GLU A 351 0.37 -28.11 43.72
C GLU A 351 -0.23 -27.11 42.72
N MET A 352 -1.15 -27.55 41.86
CA MET A 352 -1.90 -26.66 40.95
C MET A 352 -3.15 -26.07 41.60
N GLY A 353 -3.41 -26.35 42.89
CA GLY A 353 -4.64 -25.96 43.58
C GLY A 353 -5.87 -26.77 43.14
N GLY A 354 -5.66 -27.90 42.47
CA GLY A 354 -6.72 -28.80 42.02
C GLY A 354 -7.02 -29.93 43.00
N GLU A 355 -8.01 -30.75 42.63
CA GLU A 355 -8.51 -31.87 43.41
C GLU A 355 -8.44 -33.18 42.61
N VAL A 356 -8.22 -34.30 43.31
CA VAL A 356 -8.22 -35.65 42.74
C VAL A 356 -9.09 -36.60 43.56
N GLU A 357 -10.18 -37.05 42.95
CA GLU A 357 -11.11 -38.03 43.51
C GLU A 357 -10.82 -39.45 42.98
N TRP A 358 -11.11 -40.44 43.80
CA TRP A 358 -11.06 -41.86 43.44
C TRP A 358 -12.41 -42.51 43.71
N ASP A 359 -13.00 -43.11 42.68
CA ASP A 359 -14.19 -43.96 42.79
C ASP A 359 -13.76 -45.43 42.67
N ALA A 360 -13.87 -46.15 43.79
CA ALA A 360 -13.47 -47.55 43.85
C ALA A 360 -14.44 -48.50 43.12
N HIS A 361 -15.71 -48.13 42.98
CA HIS A 361 -16.69 -48.97 42.27
C HIS A 361 -16.50 -48.89 40.75
N GLN A 362 -16.08 -47.72 40.26
CA GLN A 362 -15.81 -47.49 38.84
C GLN A 362 -14.33 -47.62 38.47
N GLU A 363 -13.45 -47.86 39.44
CA GLU A 363 -11.99 -47.78 39.28
C GLU A 363 -11.55 -46.48 38.58
N LYS A 364 -12.21 -45.36 38.92
CA LYS A 364 -12.13 -44.09 38.20
C LYS A 364 -11.37 -43.02 39.00
N ILE A 365 -10.49 -42.32 38.31
CA ILE A 365 -9.76 -41.15 38.77
C ILE A 365 -10.45 -39.92 38.17
N SER A 366 -10.94 -39.00 39.00
CA SER A 366 -11.44 -37.68 38.55
C SER A 366 -10.47 -36.59 38.98
N ILE A 367 -10.02 -35.76 38.04
CA ILE A 367 -9.11 -34.64 38.29
C ILE A 367 -9.86 -33.35 37.96
N TYR A 368 -9.81 -32.38 38.89
CA TYR A 368 -10.37 -31.03 38.71
C TYR A 368 -9.27 -30.01 38.94
N ALA A 369 -8.81 -29.36 37.89
CA ALA A 369 -7.76 -28.33 37.99
C ALA A 369 -7.89 -27.34 36.85
N ARG A 370 -7.64 -26.05 37.12
CA ARG A 370 -7.59 -24.98 36.11
C ARG A 370 -8.82 -24.93 35.17
N GLY A 371 -10.01 -25.24 35.71
CA GLY A 371 -11.25 -25.26 34.93
C GLY A 371 -11.45 -26.48 34.02
N THR A 372 -10.52 -27.44 34.05
CA THR A 372 -10.60 -28.69 33.29
C THR A 372 -10.96 -29.86 34.21
N ARG A 373 -11.88 -30.71 33.73
CA ARG A 373 -12.24 -31.99 34.34
C ARG A 373 -11.69 -33.14 33.51
N ILE A 374 -10.88 -34.00 34.11
CA ILE A 374 -10.31 -35.19 33.46
C ILE A 374 -10.77 -36.43 34.21
N GLU A 375 -11.39 -37.38 33.52
CA GLU A 375 -11.80 -38.66 34.07
C GLU A 375 -11.03 -39.80 33.39
N LEU A 376 -10.38 -40.64 34.18
CA LEU A 376 -9.62 -41.78 33.72
C LEU A 376 -10.06 -43.05 34.45
N TRP A 377 -10.00 -44.19 33.77
CA TRP A 377 -10.31 -45.50 34.35
C TRP A 377 -9.06 -46.36 34.42
N LEU A 378 -8.93 -47.15 35.48
CA LEU A 378 -7.79 -48.03 35.68
C LEU A 378 -7.64 -49.01 34.52
N ASN A 379 -6.43 -49.15 33.99
CA ASN A 379 -6.09 -50.01 32.84
C ASN A 379 -6.80 -49.70 31.51
N GLU A 380 -7.61 -48.63 31.44
CA GLU A 380 -8.32 -48.22 30.24
C GLU A 380 -7.59 -47.11 29.48
N LYS A 381 -7.56 -47.23 28.15
CA LYS A 381 -6.93 -46.24 27.26
C LYS A 381 -7.88 -45.11 26.85
N THR A 382 -9.17 -45.29 27.00
CA THR A 382 -10.16 -44.26 26.73
C THR A 382 -10.43 -43.46 28.00
N ILE A 383 -10.34 -42.14 27.88
CA ILE A 383 -10.54 -41.19 28.98
C ILE A 383 -11.50 -40.08 28.56
N MET A 384 -11.94 -39.25 29.51
CA MET A 384 -12.77 -38.08 29.23
C MET A 384 -12.05 -36.80 29.64
N VAL A 385 -12.06 -35.79 28.78
CA VAL A 385 -11.63 -34.42 29.09
C VAL A 385 -12.82 -33.50 28.82
N ASN A 386 -13.31 -32.82 29.85
CA ASN A 386 -14.51 -31.97 29.77
C ASN A 386 -15.72 -32.66 29.10
N GLY A 387 -15.88 -33.97 29.34
CA GLY A 387 -16.96 -34.78 28.76
C GLY A 387 -16.72 -35.26 27.32
N LEU A 388 -15.56 -34.97 26.71
CA LEU A 388 -15.17 -35.47 25.38
C LEU A 388 -14.22 -36.66 25.50
N ARG A 389 -14.37 -37.65 24.62
CA ARG A 389 -13.53 -38.86 24.61
C ARG A 389 -12.14 -38.57 24.02
N HIS A 390 -11.09 -38.99 24.73
CA HIS A 390 -9.72 -39.02 24.24
C HIS A 390 -9.11 -40.41 24.43
N THR A 391 -8.05 -40.71 23.68
CA THR A 391 -7.29 -41.96 23.81
C THR A 391 -5.86 -41.68 24.20
N ILE A 392 -5.35 -42.42 25.18
CA ILE A 392 -3.96 -42.38 25.64
C ILE A 392 -3.25 -43.69 25.30
N ASP A 393 -1.94 -43.62 25.10
CA ASP A 393 -1.12 -44.76 24.68
C ASP A 393 -0.78 -45.72 25.83
N VAL A 394 -0.59 -45.17 27.03
CA VAL A 394 -0.39 -45.91 28.27
C VAL A 394 -1.54 -45.56 29.24
N PRO A 395 -2.33 -46.54 29.71
CA PRO A 395 -3.42 -46.27 30.65
C PRO A 395 -2.92 -45.99 32.07
N PRO A 396 -3.75 -45.47 33.00
CA PRO A 396 -3.46 -45.51 34.42
C PRO A 396 -3.23 -46.94 34.89
N GLN A 397 -2.27 -47.14 35.80
CA GLN A 397 -1.87 -48.47 36.27
C GLN A 397 -1.86 -48.54 37.80
N LEU A 398 -2.26 -49.68 38.35
CA LEU A 398 -2.05 -49.97 39.76
C LEU A 398 -0.65 -50.56 39.93
N ILE A 399 0.26 -49.78 40.50
CA ILE A 399 1.63 -50.22 40.79
C ILE A 399 1.79 -50.31 42.30
N LYS A 400 1.99 -51.54 42.80
CA LYS A 400 1.88 -51.89 44.22
C LYS A 400 0.47 -51.54 44.75
N THR A 401 0.34 -50.44 45.49
CA THR A 401 -0.92 -49.99 46.09
C THR A 401 -1.32 -48.59 45.63
N ARG A 402 -0.68 -48.07 44.57
CA ARG A 402 -0.89 -46.72 44.06
C ARG A 402 -1.30 -46.72 42.61
N THR A 403 -2.33 -45.96 42.31
CA THR A 403 -2.71 -45.60 40.94
C THR A 403 -1.69 -44.60 40.40
N MET A 404 -1.05 -44.98 39.30
CA MET A 404 0.01 -44.24 38.61
C MET A 404 -0.51 -43.81 37.25
N VAL A 405 -0.46 -42.52 36.97
CA VAL A 405 -1.09 -41.92 35.78
C VAL A 405 -0.01 -41.36 34.85
N PRO A 406 -0.17 -41.44 33.51
CA PRO A 406 0.77 -40.84 32.58
C PRO A 406 0.85 -39.32 32.75
N LEU A 407 2.03 -38.82 33.09
CA LEU A 407 2.24 -37.43 33.45
C LEU A 407 1.90 -36.45 32.32
N ARG A 408 2.53 -36.67 31.15
CA ARG A 408 2.54 -35.69 30.06
C ARG A 408 1.13 -35.38 29.55
N PHE A 409 0.33 -36.41 29.29
CA PHE A 409 -1.02 -36.20 28.78
C PHE A 409 -1.84 -35.32 29.72
N ILE A 410 -1.81 -35.61 31.03
CA ILE A 410 -2.59 -34.88 32.02
C ILE A 410 -2.12 -33.42 32.12
N THR A 411 -0.82 -33.20 32.15
CA THR A 411 -0.23 -31.86 32.29
C THR A 411 -0.46 -30.97 31.07
N GLU A 412 -0.45 -31.54 29.86
CA GLU A 412 -0.81 -30.82 28.63
C GLU A 412 -2.28 -30.36 28.63
N GLN A 413 -3.22 -31.16 29.19
CA GLN A 413 -4.63 -30.74 29.32
C GLN A 413 -4.84 -29.62 30.36
N LEU A 414 -3.80 -29.29 31.14
CA LEU A 414 -3.81 -28.30 32.20
C LEU A 414 -2.90 -27.11 31.86
N ASP A 415 -2.61 -26.88 30.57
CA ASP A 415 -1.77 -25.79 30.07
C ASP A 415 -0.37 -25.71 30.73
N CYS A 416 0.21 -26.88 31.03
CA CYS A 416 1.56 -26.96 31.58
C CYS A 416 2.58 -27.33 30.49
N ASP A 417 3.74 -26.67 30.52
CA ASP A 417 4.89 -27.05 29.69
C ASP A 417 5.71 -28.12 30.41
N VAL A 418 6.07 -29.20 29.70
CA VAL A 418 6.78 -30.35 30.26
C VAL A 418 8.07 -30.64 29.50
N GLU A 419 9.19 -30.54 30.19
CA GLU A 419 10.51 -30.87 29.67
C GLU A 419 11.01 -32.20 30.23
N TRP A 420 11.73 -32.96 29.41
CA TRP A 420 12.36 -34.23 29.79
C TRP A 420 13.86 -34.18 29.53
N ASP A 421 14.66 -34.40 30.56
CA ASP A 421 16.10 -34.64 30.46
C ASP A 421 16.37 -36.15 30.58
N GLY A 422 16.67 -36.79 29.45
CA GLY A 422 16.97 -38.21 29.39
C GLY A 422 18.28 -38.62 30.05
N LYS A 423 19.26 -37.70 30.20
CA LYS A 423 20.55 -37.99 30.83
C LYS A 423 20.42 -38.07 32.34
N THR A 424 19.64 -37.16 32.93
CA THR A 424 19.42 -37.12 34.39
C THR A 424 18.11 -37.77 34.83
N GLN A 425 17.30 -38.24 33.87
CA GLN A 425 15.95 -38.76 34.05
C GLN A 425 15.03 -37.81 34.82
N LYS A 426 15.16 -36.50 34.54
CA LYS A 426 14.37 -35.45 35.18
C LYS A 426 13.21 -35.00 34.30
N VAL A 427 12.08 -34.74 34.94
CA VAL A 427 10.95 -34.04 34.34
C VAL A 427 10.83 -32.67 34.99
N THR A 428 10.82 -31.62 34.18
CA THR A 428 10.56 -30.24 34.63
C THR A 428 9.18 -29.83 34.13
N ILE A 429 8.34 -29.34 35.02
CA ILE A 429 6.98 -28.88 34.72
C ILE A 429 6.93 -27.39 35.04
N HIS A 430 6.57 -26.58 34.05
CA HIS A 430 6.33 -25.16 34.21
C HIS A 430 4.83 -24.89 34.18
N LEU A 431 4.32 -24.32 35.27
CA LEU A 431 2.95 -23.86 35.36
C LEU A 431 2.95 -22.38 34.99
N ALA A 432 2.28 -22.04 33.89
CA ALA A 432 1.87 -20.66 33.63
C ALA A 432 0.96 -20.18 34.78
N PRO A 433 0.98 -18.88 35.13
CA PRO A 433 0.09 -18.32 36.14
C PRO A 433 -1.36 -18.77 35.94
#